data_AF-A0A961RNB3-F1
#
_entry.id   AF-A0A961RNB3-F1
#
_cell.length_a   1.000
_cell.length_b   1.000
_cell.length_c   1.000
_cell.angle_alpha   90.00
_cell.angle_beta   90.00
_cell.angle_gamma   90.00
#
_symmetry.space_group_name_H-M   'P 1'
#
loop_
_entity.id
_entity.type
_entity.pdbx_description
1 polymer ?
#
loop_
_entity_poly.entity_id
_entity_poly.type
_entity_poly.pdbx_seq_one_letter_code
_entity_poly.pdbx_strand_id
1 'polypeptide(L)'
;APPLPDLDPPIGAMERLMALAPLVQAWKGKVTDEIARLLDEPVTVPNSFADALWLARDLIALMDEMETEGAGWDKLNLLAEGDLAQWWQVTVKFLEIVTTLWPEHLAAIRRSNPAAHRNALIAAEAARLQARPPAGPVIAAGSTGSIPATAHLLGVIARLEKGAVVLPGLDRELDEESWALIGNPDAAPSVFGHPQYALKKLLARLGIDRRDVVTLAEASPALASRRQLVSQALRPAETTDQWAESADRTKAALTNGALDGIALAEARHEREEAMTIAVALRKAIEDGHEPAALVTGDRMLARRVSSELLRFGIAADDSAGTPLAATPPATLLALLVTAALRPGDPLALLALAKHPL
;
A
#
# COMPACT_ATOMS: atom_id res chain seq x y z
N ALA A 1 29.11 13.95 -4.31
CA ALA A 1 27.89 13.94 -3.46
C ALA A 1 28.33 13.99 -2.01
N PRO A 2 27.52 14.48 -1.02
CA PRO A 2 27.79 14.04 0.36
C PRO A 2 27.83 12.51 0.38
N PRO A 3 28.58 11.90 1.30
CA PRO A 3 28.35 10.49 1.58
C PRO A 3 26.87 10.31 1.89
N LEU A 4 26.27 9.24 1.37
CA LEU A 4 25.00 8.76 1.89
C LEU A 4 25.14 8.68 3.42
N PRO A 5 24.08 8.97 4.19
CA PRO A 5 24.12 8.73 5.63
C PRO A 5 24.68 7.32 5.87
N ASP A 6 25.58 7.20 6.86
CA ASP A 6 26.16 5.92 7.27
C ASP A 6 25.04 5.09 7.92
N LEU A 7 24.21 4.49 7.07
CA LEU A 7 23.06 3.69 7.43
C LEU A 7 23.46 2.24 7.29
N ASP A 8 23.21 1.48 8.34
CA ASP A 8 23.28 0.03 8.27
C ASP A 8 22.38 -0.47 7.12
N PRO A 9 22.86 -1.43 6.32
CA PRO A 9 22.09 -1.95 5.20
C PRO A 9 20.84 -2.70 5.69
N PRO A 10 19.73 -2.69 4.93
CA PRO A 10 18.51 -3.36 5.33
C PRO A 10 18.74 -4.88 5.45
N ILE A 11 18.16 -5.48 6.48
CA ILE A 11 18.11 -6.94 6.65
C ILE A 11 17.26 -7.59 5.55
N GLY A 12 17.65 -8.79 5.09
CA GLY A 12 16.89 -9.52 4.08
C GLY A 12 15.55 -10.04 4.61
N ALA A 13 14.55 -10.19 3.73
CA ALA A 13 13.21 -10.62 4.13
C ALA A 13 13.19 -12.00 4.82
N MET A 14 13.91 -12.98 4.26
CA MET A 14 14.01 -14.33 4.85
C MET A 14 14.84 -14.33 6.13
N GLU A 15 15.94 -13.59 6.15
CA GLU A 15 16.81 -13.45 7.34
C GLU A 15 16.02 -12.87 8.51
N ARG A 16 15.25 -11.80 8.27
CA ARG A 16 14.36 -11.20 9.25
C ARG A 16 13.33 -12.19 9.80
N LEU A 17 12.69 -12.95 8.91
CA LEU A 17 11.69 -13.95 9.31
C LEU A 17 12.31 -15.07 10.16
N MET A 18 13.48 -15.57 9.76
CA MET A 18 14.20 -16.62 10.47
C MET A 18 14.78 -16.16 11.81
N ALA A 19 15.06 -14.86 11.97
CA ALA A 19 15.52 -14.28 13.23
C ALA A 19 14.36 -14.00 14.21
N LEU A 20 13.19 -13.56 13.72
CA LEU A 20 12.02 -13.26 14.56
C LEU A 20 11.23 -14.51 14.98
N ALA A 21 11.10 -15.52 14.12
CA ALA A 21 10.31 -16.71 14.43
C ALA A 21 10.76 -17.44 15.73
N PRO A 22 12.06 -17.64 15.99
CA PRO A 22 12.51 -18.21 17.28
C PRO A 22 12.16 -17.34 18.49
N LEU A 23 12.21 -16.00 18.37
CA LEU A 23 11.85 -15.08 19.45
C LEU A 23 10.35 -15.18 19.77
N VAL A 24 9.52 -15.22 18.72
CA VAL A 24 8.08 -15.44 18.85
C VAL A 24 7.77 -16.80 19.48
N GLN A 25 8.45 -17.86 19.06
CA GLN A 25 8.27 -19.20 19.62
C GLN A 25 8.66 -19.25 21.11
N ALA A 26 9.82 -18.66 21.46
CA ALA A 26 10.28 -18.58 22.84
C ALA A 26 9.30 -17.78 23.73
N TRP A 27 8.73 -16.70 23.20
CA TRP A 27 7.71 -15.91 23.89
C TRP A 27 6.43 -16.73 24.13
N LYS A 28 5.90 -17.42 23.11
CA LYS A 28 4.71 -18.28 23.26
C LYS A 28 4.90 -19.34 24.33
N GLY A 29 6.09 -19.94 24.40
CA GLY A 29 6.46 -20.90 25.45
C GLY A 29 6.40 -20.31 26.86
N LYS A 30 6.86 -19.08 27.07
CA LYS A 30 6.86 -18.41 28.38
C LYS A 30 5.48 -17.88 28.79
N VAL A 31 4.73 -17.36 27.82
CA VAL A 31 3.47 -16.66 28.08
C VAL A 31 2.30 -17.62 28.31
N THR A 32 2.39 -18.87 27.85
CA THR A 32 1.39 -19.90 28.18
C THR A 32 1.23 -20.05 29.70
N ASP A 33 2.33 -20.03 30.45
CA ASP A 33 2.31 -20.15 31.91
C ASP A 33 1.80 -18.88 32.61
N GLU A 34 2.01 -17.71 32.01
CA GLU A 34 1.63 -16.42 32.57
C GLU A 34 0.16 -16.09 32.31
N ILE A 35 -0.33 -16.37 31.09
CA ILE A 35 -1.74 -16.25 30.72
C ILE A 35 -2.60 -17.22 31.53
N ALA A 36 -2.16 -18.47 31.70
CA ALA A 36 -2.88 -19.45 32.51
C ALA A 36 -3.06 -18.97 33.97
N ARG A 37 -2.08 -18.23 34.51
CA ARG A 37 -2.18 -17.61 35.85
C ARG A 37 -3.04 -16.35 35.88
N LEU A 38 -3.07 -15.59 34.79
CA LEU A 38 -3.83 -14.34 34.68
C LEU A 38 -5.33 -14.58 34.48
N LEU A 39 -5.71 -15.65 33.78
CA LEU A 39 -7.09 -15.93 33.38
C LEU A 39 -7.79 -17.01 34.20
N ASP A 40 -7.07 -17.67 35.11
CA ASP A 40 -7.56 -18.83 35.89
C ASP A 40 -8.16 -19.96 35.03
N GLU A 41 -7.75 -20.03 33.76
CA GLU A 41 -8.19 -21.03 32.78
C GLU A 41 -6.98 -21.70 32.08
N PRO A 42 -7.06 -23.00 31.76
CA PRO A 42 -6.00 -23.69 31.03
C PRO A 42 -5.98 -23.23 29.57
N VAL A 43 -5.14 -22.25 29.27
CA VAL A 43 -4.90 -21.80 27.88
C VAL A 43 -3.80 -22.66 27.27
N THR A 44 -4.12 -23.32 26.15
CA THR A 44 -3.11 -23.99 25.32
C THR A 44 -2.80 -23.09 24.12
N VAL A 45 -1.61 -22.51 24.08
CA VAL A 45 -1.15 -21.75 22.91
C VAL A 45 -0.39 -22.70 21.98
N PRO A 46 -0.83 -22.90 20.72
CA PRO A 46 -0.06 -23.67 19.75
C PRO A 46 1.36 -23.10 19.59
N ASN A 47 2.36 -23.90 19.93
CA ASN A 47 3.77 -23.51 19.97
C ASN A 47 4.60 -24.21 18.88
N SER A 48 3.98 -24.54 17.75
CA SER A 48 4.73 -25.07 16.61
C SER A 48 5.59 -23.97 15.99
N PHE A 49 6.73 -24.34 15.41
CA PHE A 49 7.56 -23.39 14.68
C PHE A 49 6.81 -22.77 13.48
N ALA A 50 5.90 -23.52 12.87
CA ALA A 50 5.07 -23.03 11.78
C ALA A 50 4.15 -21.87 12.24
N ASP A 51 3.52 -21.99 13.40
CA ASP A 51 2.68 -20.93 13.97
C ASP A 51 3.50 -19.70 14.38
N ALA A 52 4.73 -19.92 14.86
CA ALA A 52 5.65 -18.83 15.16
C ALA A 52 6.09 -18.09 13.89
N LEU A 53 6.26 -18.81 12.77
CA LEU A 53 6.59 -18.22 11.47
C LEU A 53 5.47 -17.32 10.95
N TRP A 54 4.21 -17.75 11.06
CA TRP A 54 3.06 -16.93 10.67
C TRP A 54 2.95 -15.67 11.52
N LEU A 55 3.00 -15.81 12.84
CA LEU A 55 2.92 -14.66 13.74
C LEU A 55 4.12 -13.72 13.59
N ALA A 56 5.32 -14.25 13.28
CA ALA A 56 6.47 -13.41 12.95
C ALA A 56 6.25 -12.59 11.66
N ARG A 57 5.50 -13.10 10.67
CA ARG A 57 5.14 -12.31 9.47
C ARG A 57 4.20 -11.16 9.81
N ASP A 58 3.21 -11.41 10.66
CA ASP A 58 2.27 -10.36 11.08
C ASP A 58 2.98 -9.29 11.91
N LEU A 59 3.87 -9.72 12.81
CA LEU A 59 4.71 -8.83 13.61
C LEU A 59 5.66 -7.99 12.75
N ILE A 60 6.22 -8.60 11.70
CA ILE A 60 7.00 -7.91 10.67
C ILE A 60 6.14 -6.84 9.97
N ALA A 61 4.92 -7.18 9.56
CA ALA A 61 4.04 -6.26 8.85
C ALA A 61 3.67 -5.06 9.73
N LEU A 62 3.30 -5.32 10.99
CA LEU A 62 3.02 -4.27 11.98
C LEU A 62 4.22 -3.35 12.21
N MET A 63 5.41 -3.92 12.36
CA MET A 63 6.64 -3.15 12.54
C MET A 63 6.94 -2.25 11.32
N ASP A 64 6.80 -2.79 10.10
CA ASP A 64 7.01 -2.02 8.87
C ASP A 64 5.98 -0.89 8.72
N GLU A 65 4.73 -1.10 9.16
CA GLU A 65 3.67 -0.09 9.15
C GLU A 65 3.95 1.03 10.16
N MET A 66 4.29 0.67 11.39
CA MET A 66 4.69 1.62 12.45
C MET A 66 5.88 2.49 12.00
N GLU A 67 6.91 1.86 11.43
CA GLU A 67 8.07 2.58 10.91
C GLU A 67 7.71 3.45 9.70
N THR A 68 6.88 2.96 8.79
CA THR A 68 6.42 3.70 7.60
C THR A 68 5.69 4.97 8.00
N GLU A 69 4.79 4.89 8.99
CA GLU A 69 4.06 6.05 9.53
C GLU A 69 4.90 6.89 10.50
N GLY A 70 6.13 6.48 10.82
CA GLY A 70 6.95 7.15 11.84
C GLY A 70 6.26 7.22 13.20
N ALA A 71 5.41 6.24 13.49
CA ALA A 71 4.67 6.13 14.75
C ALA A 71 5.56 5.54 15.83
N GLY A 72 5.45 6.08 17.05
CA GLY A 72 6.11 5.53 18.22
C GLY A 72 5.28 4.41 18.85
N TRP A 73 5.95 3.36 19.30
CA TRP A 73 5.34 2.22 19.99
C TRP A 73 4.70 2.62 21.33
N ASP A 74 5.16 3.72 21.94
CA ASP A 74 4.61 4.32 23.15
C ASP A 74 3.13 4.72 23.00
N LYS A 75 2.70 5.10 21.78
CA LYS A 75 1.32 5.47 21.50
C LYS A 75 0.35 4.29 21.58
N LEU A 76 0.82 3.07 21.34
CA LEU A 76 -0.03 1.88 21.45
C LEU A 76 -0.48 1.68 22.90
N ASN A 77 0.34 2.05 23.89
CA ASN A 77 -0.02 1.93 25.30
C ASN A 77 -1.27 2.74 25.68
N LEU A 78 -1.66 3.71 24.86
CA LEU A 78 -2.82 4.57 25.08
C LEU A 78 -4.12 4.01 24.48
N LEU A 79 -4.06 2.88 23.77
CA LEU A 79 -5.21 2.32 23.04
C LEU A 79 -6.09 1.38 23.86
N ALA A 80 -5.72 1.05 25.11
CA ALA A 80 -6.46 0.09 25.92
C ALA A 80 -7.28 0.76 27.02
N GLU A 81 -8.60 0.58 26.92
CA GLU A 81 -9.57 1.00 27.94
C GLU A 81 -10.44 -0.21 28.39
N GLY A 82 -10.97 -0.14 29.61
CA GLY A 82 -11.95 -1.12 30.13
C GLY A 82 -11.41 -2.53 30.36
N ASP A 83 -12.29 -3.53 30.20
CA ASP A 83 -12.04 -4.95 30.53
C ASP A 83 -10.96 -5.63 29.65
N LEU A 84 -10.50 -4.96 28.58
CA LEU A 84 -9.43 -5.44 27.69
C LEU A 84 -8.02 -5.11 28.23
N ALA A 85 -7.91 -4.34 29.32
CA ALA A 85 -6.61 -3.92 29.87
C ALA A 85 -5.68 -5.09 30.23
N GLN A 86 -6.23 -6.22 30.70
CA GLN A 86 -5.42 -7.41 31.06
C GLN A 86 -4.84 -8.11 29.82
N TRP A 87 -5.64 -8.31 28.77
CA TRP A 87 -5.17 -8.84 27.48
C TRP A 87 -4.23 -7.88 26.76
N TRP A 88 -4.41 -6.59 26.98
CA TRP A 88 -3.51 -5.58 26.47
C TRP A 88 -2.11 -5.68 27.10
N GLN A 89 -2.01 -5.96 28.40
CA GLN A 89 -0.70 -6.16 29.03
C GLN A 89 0.08 -7.34 28.42
N VAL A 90 -0.62 -8.42 28.05
CA VAL A 90 -0.02 -9.55 27.32
C VAL A 90 0.46 -9.09 25.94
N THR A 91 -0.33 -8.28 25.24
CA THR A 91 0.02 -7.73 23.92
C THR A 91 1.24 -6.80 24.00
N VAL A 92 1.29 -5.89 24.98
CA VAL A 92 2.45 -5.00 25.19
C VAL A 92 3.72 -5.82 25.46
N LYS A 93 3.63 -6.85 26.32
CA LYS A 93 4.74 -7.80 26.55
C LYS A 93 5.15 -8.57 25.29
N PHE A 94 4.21 -8.91 24.41
CA PHE A 94 4.52 -9.50 23.11
C PHE A 94 5.32 -8.52 22.24
N LEU A 95 4.90 -7.25 22.22
CA LEU A 95 5.54 -6.21 21.43
C LEU A 95 6.94 -5.83 21.95
N GLU A 96 7.35 -6.25 23.17
CA GLU A 96 8.74 -6.16 23.63
C GLU A 96 9.74 -6.84 22.67
N ILE A 97 9.28 -7.88 21.94
CA ILE A 97 10.09 -8.53 20.90
C ILE A 97 10.57 -7.50 19.87
N VAL A 98 9.68 -6.64 19.37
CA VAL A 98 10.01 -5.66 18.31
C VAL A 98 10.46 -4.31 18.85
N THR A 99 10.10 -3.97 20.08
CA THR A 99 10.45 -2.67 20.68
C THR A 99 11.78 -2.68 21.42
N THR A 100 12.25 -3.85 21.88
CA THR A 100 13.49 -3.98 22.66
C THR A 100 14.45 -4.99 22.04
N LEU A 101 14.05 -6.27 21.94
CA LEU A 101 14.96 -7.35 21.52
C LEU A 101 15.41 -7.21 20.07
N TRP A 102 14.49 -6.81 19.19
CA TRP A 102 14.76 -6.69 17.76
C TRP A 102 15.73 -5.54 17.42
N PRO A 103 15.55 -4.30 17.93
CA PRO A 103 16.54 -3.24 17.76
C PRO A 103 17.95 -3.64 18.24
N GLU A 104 18.07 -4.30 19.38
CA GLU A 104 19.37 -4.79 19.89
C GLU A 104 20.00 -5.82 18.95
N HIS A 105 19.20 -6.76 18.45
CA HIS A 105 19.65 -7.75 17.49
C HIS A 105 20.18 -7.09 16.21
N LEU A 106 19.42 -6.16 15.64
CA LEU A 106 19.79 -5.40 14.44
C LEU A 106 21.10 -4.63 14.63
N ALA A 107 21.28 -3.96 15.77
CA ALA A 107 22.52 -3.25 16.10
C ALA A 107 23.73 -4.20 16.18
N ALA A 108 23.55 -5.40 16.77
CA ALA A 108 24.61 -6.39 16.90
C ALA A 108 25.10 -6.91 15.53
N ILE A 109 24.20 -7.06 14.56
CA ILE A 109 24.53 -7.53 13.20
C ILE A 109 24.79 -6.39 12.20
N ARG A 110 24.73 -5.12 12.65
CA ARG A 110 24.85 -3.91 11.82
C ARG A 110 23.89 -3.93 10.63
N ARG A 111 22.60 -4.12 10.94
CA ARG A 111 21.50 -4.09 9.97
C ARG A 111 20.43 -3.12 10.43
N SER A 112 19.60 -2.68 9.48
CA SER A 112 18.40 -1.90 9.75
C SER A 112 17.15 -2.60 9.25
N ASN A 113 15.98 -2.17 9.73
CA ASN A 113 14.73 -2.53 9.10
C ASN A 113 14.58 -1.86 7.72
N PRO A 114 13.97 -2.53 6.71
CA PRO A 114 13.78 -1.94 5.38
C PRO A 114 12.94 -0.66 5.38
N ALA A 115 11.85 -0.61 6.15
CA ALA A 115 10.98 0.57 6.22
C ALA A 115 11.71 1.76 6.87
N ALA A 116 12.35 1.56 8.03
CA ALA A 116 13.22 2.56 8.65
C ALA A 116 14.35 3.04 7.72
N HIS A 117 15.03 2.12 7.04
CA HIS A 117 16.11 2.45 6.10
C HIS A 117 15.63 3.37 4.97
N ARG A 118 14.52 3.01 4.32
CA ARG A 118 13.89 3.81 3.28
C ARG A 118 13.54 5.21 3.79
N ASN A 119 12.94 5.30 4.98
CA ASN A 119 12.56 6.58 5.58
C ASN A 119 13.79 7.44 5.89
N ALA A 120 14.87 6.84 6.39
CA ALA A 120 16.14 7.53 6.63
C ALA A 120 16.79 8.04 5.35
N LEU A 121 16.76 7.27 4.26
CA LEU A 121 17.24 7.72 2.94
C LEU A 121 16.44 8.92 2.41
N ILE A 122 15.10 8.87 2.51
CA ILE A 122 14.23 9.98 2.09
C ILE A 122 14.52 11.24 2.92
N ALA A 123 14.67 11.10 4.24
CA ALA A 123 15.00 12.20 5.12
C ALA A 123 16.38 12.80 4.82
N ALA A 124 17.38 11.96 4.52
CA ALA A 124 18.71 12.42 4.14
C ALA A 124 18.71 13.15 2.79
N GLU A 125 17.88 12.72 1.83
CA GLU A 125 17.71 13.42 0.57
C GLU A 125 17.04 14.79 0.76
N ALA A 126 16.04 14.87 1.64
CA ALA A 126 15.42 16.14 2.02
C ALA A 126 16.47 17.09 2.64
N ALA A 127 17.28 16.60 3.59
CA ALA A 127 18.37 17.39 4.19
C ALA A 127 19.42 17.82 3.15
N ARG A 128 19.76 16.94 2.19
CA ARG A 128 20.69 17.25 1.10
C ARG A 128 20.18 18.39 0.24
N LEU A 129 18.92 18.33 -0.18
CA LEU A 129 18.29 19.37 -1.01
C LEU A 129 18.23 20.71 -0.29
N GLN A 130 17.93 20.69 1.02
CA GLN A 130 17.87 21.91 1.82
C GLN A 130 19.26 22.54 2.03
N ALA A 131 20.28 21.73 2.30
CA ALA A 131 21.64 22.22 2.54
C ALA A 131 22.34 22.67 1.25
N ARG A 132 22.06 22.00 0.12
CA ARG A 132 22.63 22.32 -1.20
C ARG A 132 21.57 22.21 -2.29
N PRO A 133 20.73 23.26 -2.43
CA PRO A 133 19.75 23.34 -3.51
C PRO A 133 20.43 23.19 -4.89
N PRO A 134 19.87 22.37 -5.80
CA PRO A 134 20.36 22.31 -7.18
C PRO A 134 20.13 23.63 -7.92
N ALA A 135 20.96 23.93 -8.94
CA ALA A 135 20.76 25.10 -9.79
C ALA A 135 19.57 24.94 -10.77
N GLY A 136 19.23 23.70 -11.11
CA GLY A 136 18.13 23.32 -11.99
C GLY A 136 16.82 23.04 -11.23
N PRO A 137 15.72 22.82 -11.96
CA PRO A 137 14.43 22.55 -11.35
C PRO A 137 14.41 21.20 -10.61
N VAL A 138 13.66 21.15 -9.50
CA VAL A 138 13.40 19.94 -8.74
C VAL A 138 11.90 19.75 -8.64
N ILE A 139 11.38 18.73 -9.32
CA ILE A 139 9.94 18.53 -9.45
C ILE A 139 9.58 17.15 -8.90
N ALA A 140 8.63 17.12 -7.96
CA ALA A 140 7.97 15.89 -7.53
C ALA A 140 6.54 15.87 -8.08
N ALA A 141 6.19 14.84 -8.85
CA ALA A 141 4.88 14.72 -9.48
C ALA A 141 4.22 13.38 -9.17
N GLY A 142 2.92 13.39 -8.90
CA GLY A 142 2.11 12.18 -8.73
C GLY A 142 2.18 11.54 -7.34
N SER A 143 2.90 12.13 -6.39
CA SER A 143 2.89 11.67 -5.00
C SER A 143 1.73 12.28 -4.22
N THR A 144 1.06 11.46 -3.40
CA THR A 144 0.03 11.90 -2.45
C THR A 144 0.61 12.28 -1.09
N GLY A 145 1.90 12.04 -0.85
CA GLY A 145 2.55 12.31 0.44
C GLY A 145 2.02 11.49 1.61
N SER A 146 1.45 10.30 1.38
CA SER A 146 0.86 9.47 2.45
C SER A 146 1.87 9.07 3.53
N ILE A 147 3.13 8.83 3.15
CA ILE A 147 4.24 8.51 4.06
C ILE A 147 4.85 9.81 4.62
N PRO A 148 4.99 10.00 5.94
CA PRO A 148 5.50 11.23 6.54
C PRO A 148 6.89 11.66 6.07
N ALA A 149 7.81 10.71 5.86
CA ALA A 149 9.13 10.99 5.30
C ALA A 149 9.03 11.58 3.89
N THR A 150 8.18 10.99 3.02
CA THR A 150 7.91 11.52 1.68
C THR A 150 7.25 12.89 1.75
N ALA A 151 6.25 13.08 2.62
CA ALA A 151 5.61 14.39 2.80
C ALA A 151 6.61 15.48 3.25
N HIS A 152 7.58 15.13 4.10
CA HIS A 152 8.66 16.03 4.48
C HIS A 152 9.54 16.40 3.28
N LEU A 153 9.97 15.41 2.47
CA LEU A 153 10.72 15.65 1.24
C LEU A 153 9.94 16.54 0.27
N LEU A 154 8.66 16.27 0.03
CA LEU A 154 7.79 17.11 -0.81
C LEU A 154 7.74 18.55 -0.28
N GLY A 155 7.66 18.75 1.03
CA GLY A 155 7.70 20.07 1.64
C GLY A 155 9.05 20.78 1.48
N VAL A 156 10.18 20.06 1.47
CA VAL A 156 11.47 20.66 1.12
C VAL A 156 11.47 21.07 -0.35
N ILE A 157 11.06 20.17 -1.25
CA ILE A 157 11.02 20.44 -2.70
C ILE A 157 10.15 21.66 -2.99
N ALA A 158 8.94 21.76 -2.42
CA ALA A 158 8.02 22.87 -2.63
C ALA A 158 8.59 24.24 -2.21
N ARG A 159 9.63 24.28 -1.37
CA ARG A 159 10.26 25.50 -0.85
C ARG A 159 11.60 25.83 -1.52
N LEU A 160 12.08 25.02 -2.46
CA LEU A 160 13.25 25.36 -3.26
C LEU A 160 12.89 26.48 -4.26
N GLU A 161 13.85 27.34 -4.58
CA GLU A 161 13.66 28.46 -5.53
C GLU A 161 13.09 28.01 -6.89
N LYS A 162 13.53 26.85 -7.37
CA LYS A 162 13.04 26.19 -8.61
C LYS A 162 12.37 24.85 -8.31
N GLY A 163 11.73 24.77 -7.17
CA GLY A 163 11.02 23.59 -6.70
C GLY A 163 9.56 23.57 -7.11
N ALA A 164 9.01 22.39 -7.42
CA ALA A 164 7.57 22.23 -7.65
C ALA A 164 7.07 20.87 -7.17
N VAL A 165 5.86 20.86 -6.59
CA VAL A 165 5.11 19.64 -6.26
C VAL A 165 3.82 19.64 -7.04
N VAL A 166 3.62 18.62 -7.88
CA VAL A 166 2.41 18.43 -8.71
C VAL A 166 1.55 17.35 -8.07
N LEU A 167 0.42 17.77 -7.49
CA LEU A 167 -0.50 16.89 -6.77
C LEU A 167 -1.38 16.09 -7.74
N PRO A 168 -1.54 14.77 -7.56
CA PRO A 168 -2.40 13.94 -8.39
C PRO A 168 -3.87 14.09 -7.98
N GLY A 169 -4.63 14.89 -8.72
CA GLY A 169 -6.10 14.91 -8.61
C GLY A 169 -6.64 15.45 -7.28
N LEU A 170 -6.09 16.57 -6.81
CA LEU A 170 -6.66 17.31 -5.67
C LEU A 170 -8.08 17.80 -5.99
N ASP A 171 -9.03 17.44 -5.13
CA ASP A 171 -10.40 17.92 -5.22
C ASP A 171 -10.50 19.38 -4.73
N ARG A 172 -10.93 20.26 -5.64
CA ARG A 172 -11.18 21.68 -5.39
C ARG A 172 -12.67 22.05 -5.50
N GLU A 173 -13.52 21.07 -5.80
CA GLU A 173 -14.96 21.25 -6.07
C GLU A 173 -15.82 20.88 -4.86
N LEU A 174 -15.36 19.95 -4.02
CA LEU A 174 -16.05 19.57 -2.78
C LEU A 174 -16.19 20.80 -1.86
N ASP A 175 -17.37 21.02 -1.29
CA ASP A 175 -17.61 22.14 -0.38
C ASP A 175 -16.77 22.02 0.91
N GLU A 176 -16.74 23.11 1.68
CA GLU A 176 -15.89 23.22 2.85
C GLU A 176 -16.33 22.31 4.01
N GLU A 177 -17.63 22.08 4.15
CA GLU A 177 -18.17 21.24 5.22
C GLU A 177 -17.78 19.78 5.01
N SER A 178 -18.03 19.24 3.82
CA SER A 178 -17.59 17.88 3.48
C SER A 178 -16.07 17.75 3.46
N TRP A 179 -15.35 18.76 2.98
CA TRP A 179 -13.89 18.75 3.03
C TRP A 179 -13.37 18.69 4.47
N ALA A 180 -13.97 19.44 5.40
CA ALA A 180 -13.58 19.46 6.80
C ALA A 180 -13.74 18.08 7.47
N LEU A 181 -14.75 17.29 7.09
CA LEU A 181 -14.98 15.94 7.62
C LEU A 181 -13.90 14.92 7.25
N ILE A 182 -13.26 15.07 6.09
CA ILE A 182 -12.24 14.11 5.62
C ILE A 182 -11.11 14.01 6.64
N GLY A 183 -10.92 12.81 7.22
CA GLY A 183 -9.91 12.58 8.26
C GLY A 183 -10.15 13.28 9.60
N ASN A 184 -11.39 13.73 9.88
CA ASN A 184 -11.74 14.31 11.18
C ASN A 184 -11.77 13.18 12.24
N PRO A 185 -10.99 13.28 13.34
CA PRO A 185 -10.96 12.26 14.39
C PRO A 185 -12.27 12.13 15.17
N ASP A 186 -13.09 13.17 15.20
CA ASP A 186 -14.39 13.18 15.89
C ASP A 186 -15.54 12.66 15.01
N ALA A 187 -15.27 12.35 13.73
CA ALA A 187 -16.24 11.83 12.78
C ALA A 187 -16.16 10.29 12.68
N ALA A 188 -17.01 9.69 11.84
CA ALA A 188 -17.01 8.24 11.66
C ALA A 188 -15.67 7.74 11.08
N PRO A 189 -15.17 6.56 11.45
CA PRO A 189 -13.88 6.04 10.95
C PRO A 189 -13.76 5.91 9.43
N SER A 190 -14.89 5.87 8.72
CA SER A 190 -14.96 5.81 7.25
C SER A 190 -14.26 7.01 6.57
N VAL A 191 -14.21 8.18 7.23
CA VAL A 191 -13.63 9.41 6.67
C VAL A 191 -12.12 9.34 6.46
N PHE A 192 -11.44 8.40 7.13
CA PHE A 192 -10.01 8.12 6.92
C PHE A 192 -9.75 7.30 5.64
N GLY A 193 -10.76 6.58 5.15
CA GLY A 193 -10.71 5.82 3.89
C GLY A 193 -10.97 6.68 2.65
N HIS A 194 -11.31 7.96 2.82
CA HIS A 194 -11.62 8.84 1.70
C HIS A 194 -10.38 9.08 0.80
N PRO A 195 -10.50 9.02 -0.55
CA PRO A 195 -9.35 9.13 -1.44
C PRO A 195 -8.53 10.43 -1.31
N GLN A 196 -9.16 11.53 -0.89
CA GLN A 196 -8.48 12.82 -0.68
C GLN A 196 -7.80 12.96 0.70
N TYR A 197 -7.94 11.99 1.61
CA TYR A 197 -7.39 12.09 2.97
C TYR A 197 -5.88 12.35 3.00
N ALA A 198 -5.12 11.59 2.21
CA ALA A 198 -3.66 11.76 2.14
C ALA A 198 -3.24 13.15 1.62
N LEU A 199 -3.93 13.64 0.58
CA LEU A 199 -3.67 14.98 0.04
C LEU A 199 -4.04 16.08 1.05
N LYS A 200 -5.16 15.95 1.78
CA LYS A 200 -5.54 16.88 2.85
C LYS A 200 -4.48 16.90 3.95
N LYS A 201 -4.01 15.73 4.40
CA LYS A 201 -2.91 15.60 5.38
C LYS A 201 -1.61 16.24 4.87
N LEU A 202 -1.30 16.09 3.59
CA LEU A 202 -0.15 16.73 2.95
C LEU A 202 -0.28 18.25 2.94
N LEU A 203 -1.41 18.81 2.52
CA LEU A 203 -1.65 20.26 2.50
C LEU A 203 -1.51 20.87 3.91
N ALA A 204 -2.11 20.23 4.91
CA ALA A 204 -1.97 20.64 6.31
C ALA A 204 -0.49 20.65 6.76
N ARG A 205 0.30 19.66 6.36
CA ARG A 205 1.75 19.61 6.66
C ARG A 205 2.56 20.66 5.92
N LEU A 206 2.13 21.05 4.72
CA LEU A 206 2.74 22.13 3.94
C LEU A 206 2.34 23.52 4.48
N GLY A 207 1.26 23.61 5.24
CA GLY A 207 0.74 24.86 5.80
C GLY A 207 0.02 25.71 4.76
N ILE A 208 -0.60 25.09 3.75
CA ILE A 208 -1.34 25.77 2.69
C ILE A 208 -2.78 25.26 2.62
N ASP A 209 -3.69 26.12 2.16
CA ASP A 209 -5.05 25.72 1.86
C ASP A 209 -5.15 25.08 0.46
N ARG A 210 -6.15 24.23 0.24
CA ARG A 210 -6.43 23.67 -1.09
C ARG A 210 -6.68 24.74 -2.16
N ARG A 211 -7.15 25.93 -1.75
CA ARG A 211 -7.40 27.08 -2.63
C ARG A 211 -6.10 27.73 -3.12
N ASP A 212 -5.02 27.60 -2.36
CA ASP A 212 -3.69 28.10 -2.73
C ASP A 212 -3.01 27.25 -3.82
N VAL A 213 -3.53 26.05 -4.08
CA VAL A 213 -3.01 25.16 -5.12
C VAL A 213 -3.44 25.65 -6.50
N VAL A 214 -2.45 25.96 -7.34
CA VAL A 214 -2.65 26.44 -8.71
C VAL A 214 -2.93 25.27 -9.67
N THR A 215 -3.90 25.46 -10.57
CA THR A 215 -4.16 24.51 -11.65
C THR A 215 -3.05 24.60 -12.70
N LEU A 216 -2.35 23.50 -12.94
CA LEU A 216 -1.26 23.43 -13.93
C LEU A 216 -1.77 23.54 -15.37
N ALA A 217 -2.92 22.94 -15.66
CA ALA A 217 -3.55 22.95 -16.97
C ALA A 217 -5.07 22.82 -16.85
N GLU A 218 -5.81 23.57 -17.68
CA GLU A 218 -7.25 23.45 -17.78
C GLU A 218 -7.64 22.13 -18.45
N ALA A 219 -8.63 21.44 -17.88
CA ALA A 219 -9.18 20.25 -18.47
C ALA A 219 -10.20 20.64 -19.56
N SER A 220 -10.42 19.75 -20.54
CA SER A 220 -11.53 19.93 -21.47
C SER A 220 -12.88 20.02 -20.72
N PRO A 221 -13.91 20.67 -21.27
CA PRO A 221 -15.20 20.82 -20.60
C PRO A 221 -15.78 19.49 -20.10
N ALA A 222 -15.75 18.43 -20.91
CA ALA A 222 -16.22 17.11 -20.52
C ALA A 222 -15.43 16.52 -19.33
N LEU A 223 -14.10 16.69 -19.30
CA LEU A 223 -13.26 16.25 -18.17
C LEU A 223 -13.48 17.09 -16.92
N ALA A 224 -13.72 18.39 -17.05
CA ALA A 224 -14.09 19.26 -15.93
C ALA A 224 -15.43 18.82 -15.32
N SER A 225 -16.44 18.57 -16.15
CA SER A 225 -17.73 18.02 -15.71
C SER A 225 -17.60 16.62 -15.09
N ARG A 226 -16.72 15.76 -15.63
CA ARG A 226 -16.40 14.46 -15.01
C ARG A 226 -15.80 14.61 -13.61
N ARG A 227 -14.85 15.53 -13.43
CA ARG A 227 -14.26 15.81 -12.10
C ARG A 227 -15.33 16.24 -11.10
N GLN A 228 -16.25 17.12 -11.51
CA GLN A 228 -17.37 17.54 -10.66
C GLN A 228 -18.26 16.37 -10.25
N LEU A 229 -18.60 15.50 -11.22
CA LEU A 229 -19.40 14.30 -10.94
C LEU A 229 -18.69 13.36 -9.96
N VAL A 230 -17.39 13.10 -10.17
CA VAL A 230 -16.59 12.24 -9.28
C VAL A 230 -16.44 12.83 -7.89
N SER A 231 -16.24 14.15 -7.77
CA SER A 231 -16.19 14.85 -6.48
C SER A 231 -17.49 14.64 -5.68
N GLN A 232 -18.65 14.77 -6.33
CA GLN A 232 -19.93 14.50 -5.67
C GLN A 232 -20.13 13.02 -5.32
N ALA A 233 -19.71 12.10 -6.20
CA ALA A 233 -19.83 10.67 -5.96
C ALA A 233 -18.97 10.17 -4.79
N LEU A 234 -17.85 10.83 -4.52
CA LEU A 234 -16.91 10.48 -3.45
C LEU A 234 -17.15 11.24 -2.14
N ARG A 235 -18.15 12.12 -2.08
CA ARG A 235 -18.51 12.87 -0.87
C ARG A 235 -18.63 11.95 0.37
N PRO A 236 -18.14 12.36 1.55
CA PRO A 236 -18.33 11.61 2.80
C PRO A 236 -19.80 11.27 3.06
N ALA A 237 -20.05 10.05 3.53
CA ALA A 237 -21.39 9.51 3.73
C ALA A 237 -22.27 10.39 4.62
N GLU A 238 -21.65 11.05 5.59
CA GLU A 238 -22.24 11.95 6.60
C GLU A 238 -22.85 13.22 6.00
N THR A 239 -22.54 13.54 4.74
CA THR A 239 -23.03 14.75 4.04
C THR A 239 -23.79 14.43 2.75
N THR A 240 -24.22 13.18 2.59
CA THR A 240 -24.92 12.72 1.38
C THR A 240 -26.28 13.38 1.16
N ASP A 241 -26.87 13.98 2.20
CA ASP A 241 -28.05 14.83 2.11
C ASP A 241 -27.84 16.03 1.16
N GLN A 242 -26.61 16.53 1.04
CA GLN A 242 -26.23 17.60 0.11
C GLN A 242 -26.27 17.18 -1.38
N TRP A 243 -26.48 15.89 -1.69
CA TRP A 243 -26.76 15.47 -3.06
C TRP A 243 -28.04 16.08 -3.62
N ALA A 244 -29.05 16.30 -2.78
CA ALA A 244 -30.28 16.99 -3.20
C ALA A 244 -29.97 18.42 -3.65
N GLU A 245 -29.11 19.13 -2.92
CA GLU A 245 -28.70 20.51 -3.21
C GLU A 245 -27.78 20.61 -4.43
N SER A 246 -27.03 19.55 -4.73
CA SER A 246 -26.14 19.45 -5.89
C SER A 246 -26.78 18.74 -7.08
N ALA A 247 -28.07 18.42 -7.04
CA ALA A 247 -28.77 17.69 -8.11
C ALA A 247 -28.69 18.42 -9.46
N ASP A 248 -28.91 19.73 -9.47
CA ASP A 248 -28.80 20.54 -10.71
C ASP A 248 -27.37 20.57 -11.25
N ARG A 249 -26.36 20.65 -10.37
CA ARG A 249 -24.94 20.59 -10.76
C ARG A 249 -24.60 19.22 -11.36
N THR A 250 -25.08 18.15 -10.74
CA THR A 250 -24.89 16.77 -11.23
C THR A 250 -25.56 16.58 -12.59
N LYS A 251 -26.79 17.06 -12.74
CA LYS A 251 -27.52 17.03 -14.02
C LYS A 251 -26.80 17.84 -15.11
N ALA A 252 -26.28 19.01 -14.77
CA ALA A 252 -25.49 19.82 -15.69
C ALA A 252 -24.20 19.09 -16.11
N ALA A 253 -23.47 18.48 -15.17
CA ALA A 253 -22.28 17.69 -15.47
C ALA A 253 -22.57 16.53 -16.43
N LEU A 254 -23.66 15.80 -16.20
CA LEU A 254 -24.12 14.73 -17.09
C LEU A 254 -24.46 15.26 -18.50
N THR A 255 -25.18 16.38 -18.57
CA THR A 255 -25.56 17.02 -19.85
C THR A 255 -24.33 17.54 -20.62
N ASN A 256 -23.29 17.93 -19.91
CA ASN A 256 -22.02 18.41 -20.48
C ASN A 256 -21.03 17.29 -20.81
N GLY A 257 -21.47 16.03 -20.86
CA GLY A 257 -20.66 14.91 -21.31
C GLY A 257 -19.72 14.34 -20.24
N ALA A 258 -20.02 14.50 -18.95
CA ALA A 258 -19.21 13.91 -17.87
C ALA A 258 -18.98 12.39 -18.05
N LEU A 259 -19.93 11.68 -18.65
CA LEU A 259 -19.85 10.23 -18.92
C LEU A 259 -19.47 9.89 -20.37
N ASP A 260 -19.10 10.86 -21.19
CA ASP A 260 -18.72 10.61 -22.59
C ASP A 260 -17.47 9.71 -22.67
N GLY A 261 -17.57 8.65 -23.46
CA GLY A 261 -16.49 7.65 -23.57
C GLY A 261 -16.40 6.68 -22.39
N ILE A 262 -17.39 6.66 -21.49
CA ILE A 262 -17.55 5.63 -20.45
C ILE A 262 -18.58 4.61 -20.91
N ALA A 263 -18.22 3.33 -20.80
CA ALA A 263 -19.11 2.21 -21.05
C ALA A 263 -19.08 1.26 -19.85
N LEU A 264 -20.24 0.66 -19.55
CA LEU A 264 -20.37 -0.41 -18.57
C LEU A 264 -20.60 -1.72 -19.31
N ALA A 265 -19.83 -2.75 -18.96
CA ALA A 265 -20.02 -4.10 -19.46
C ALA A 265 -20.18 -5.05 -18.27
N GLU A 266 -21.32 -5.73 -18.20
CA GLU A 266 -21.61 -6.72 -17.17
C GLU A 266 -21.31 -8.13 -17.71
N ALA A 267 -20.40 -8.84 -17.06
CA ALA A 267 -20.04 -10.21 -17.42
C ALA A 267 -20.72 -11.21 -16.47
N ARG A 268 -21.10 -12.37 -16.98
CA ARG A 268 -21.77 -13.44 -16.20
C ARG A 268 -20.80 -14.21 -15.31
N HIS A 269 -19.53 -14.22 -15.68
CA HIS A 269 -18.44 -14.90 -14.96
C HIS A 269 -17.08 -14.33 -15.39
N GLU A 270 -16.03 -14.63 -14.64
CA GLU A 270 -14.71 -14.00 -14.78
C GLU A 270 -14.03 -14.28 -16.13
N ARG A 271 -14.39 -15.40 -16.79
CA ARG A 271 -13.89 -15.69 -18.14
C ARG A 271 -14.47 -14.75 -19.20
N GLU A 272 -15.73 -14.36 -19.06
CA GLU A 272 -16.40 -13.45 -19.99
C GLU A 272 -15.92 -12.02 -19.74
N GLU A 273 -15.70 -11.66 -18.47
CA GLU A 273 -15.06 -10.41 -18.07
C GLU A 273 -13.69 -10.26 -18.73
N ALA A 274 -12.82 -11.26 -18.58
CA ALA A 274 -11.47 -11.23 -19.15
C ALA A 274 -11.48 -11.11 -20.68
N MET A 275 -12.37 -11.86 -21.36
CA MET A 275 -12.54 -11.76 -22.81
C MET A 275 -13.05 -10.39 -23.24
N THR A 276 -14.04 -9.84 -22.53
CA THR A 276 -14.62 -8.53 -22.82
C THR A 276 -13.57 -7.43 -22.72
N ILE A 277 -12.76 -7.46 -21.66
CA ILE A 277 -11.64 -6.53 -21.47
C ILE A 277 -10.59 -6.70 -22.58
N ALA A 278 -10.21 -7.94 -22.91
CA ALA A 278 -9.22 -8.20 -23.96
C ALA A 278 -9.67 -7.69 -25.33
N VAL A 279 -10.96 -7.86 -25.67
CA VAL A 279 -11.55 -7.31 -26.90
C VAL A 279 -11.58 -5.78 -26.87
N ALA A 280 -11.92 -5.17 -25.74
CA ALA A 280 -11.90 -3.71 -25.60
C ALA A 280 -10.49 -3.12 -25.76
N LEU A 281 -9.49 -3.74 -25.13
CA LEU A 281 -8.08 -3.35 -25.26
C LEU A 281 -7.58 -3.52 -26.69
N ARG A 282 -7.88 -4.65 -27.33
CA ARG A 282 -7.57 -4.87 -28.74
C ARG A 282 -8.19 -3.80 -29.62
N LYS A 283 -9.48 -3.52 -29.44
CA LYS A 283 -10.19 -2.50 -30.22
C LYS A 283 -9.54 -1.12 -30.05
N ALA A 284 -9.19 -0.75 -28.81
CA ALA A 284 -8.49 0.51 -28.56
C ALA A 284 -7.17 0.60 -29.33
N ILE A 285 -6.37 -0.47 -29.34
CA ILE A 285 -5.13 -0.55 -30.12
C ILE A 285 -5.39 -0.44 -31.63
N GLU A 286 -6.36 -1.20 -32.16
CA GLU A 286 -6.73 -1.18 -33.58
C GLU A 286 -7.25 0.19 -34.05
N ASP A 287 -7.97 0.90 -33.19
CA ASP A 287 -8.46 2.26 -33.44
C ASP A 287 -7.35 3.33 -33.28
N GLY A 288 -6.12 2.94 -32.94
CA GLY A 288 -4.97 3.84 -32.78
C GLY A 288 -4.92 4.59 -31.43
N HIS A 289 -5.64 4.11 -30.41
CA HIS A 289 -5.67 4.68 -29.06
C HIS A 289 -4.58 4.10 -28.15
N GLU A 290 -3.32 4.15 -28.60
CA GLU A 290 -2.17 3.77 -27.77
C GLU A 290 -1.68 4.94 -26.90
N PRO A 291 -1.37 4.73 -25.60
CA PRO A 291 -1.42 3.45 -24.88
C PRO A 291 -2.82 3.08 -24.36
N ALA A 292 -3.17 1.80 -24.44
CA ALA A 292 -4.35 1.21 -23.79
C ALA A 292 -3.92 0.43 -22.52
N ALA A 293 -4.67 0.57 -21.42
CA ALA A 293 -4.30 -0.02 -20.14
C ALA A 293 -5.49 -0.67 -19.42
N LEU A 294 -5.21 -1.77 -18.72
CA LEU A 294 -6.10 -2.36 -17.72
C LEU A 294 -5.58 -2.02 -16.32
N VAL A 295 -6.44 -1.41 -15.50
CA VAL A 295 -6.16 -1.17 -14.09
C VAL A 295 -7.03 -2.11 -13.26
N THR A 296 -6.40 -3.02 -12.52
CA THR A 296 -7.11 -3.94 -11.63
C THR A 296 -6.25 -4.33 -10.42
N GLY A 297 -6.89 -4.44 -9.25
CA GLY A 297 -6.29 -5.04 -8.05
C GLY A 297 -6.31 -6.58 -8.07
N ASP A 298 -7.08 -7.20 -8.97
CA ASP A 298 -7.17 -8.66 -9.10
C ASP A 298 -6.08 -9.20 -10.04
N ARG A 299 -5.07 -9.85 -9.46
CA ARG A 299 -3.97 -10.50 -10.19
C ARG A 299 -4.44 -11.67 -11.04
N MET A 300 -5.52 -12.36 -10.66
CA MET A 300 -6.08 -13.46 -11.45
C MET A 300 -6.79 -12.91 -12.69
N LEU A 301 -7.53 -11.79 -12.58
CA LEU A 301 -8.09 -11.10 -13.74
C LEU A 301 -7.00 -10.63 -14.70
N ALA A 302 -5.96 -9.96 -14.21
CA ALA A 302 -4.84 -9.49 -15.05
C ALA A 302 -4.19 -10.62 -15.86
N ARG A 303 -3.94 -11.77 -15.23
CA ARG A 303 -3.40 -12.97 -15.89
C ARG A 303 -4.36 -13.53 -16.94
N ARG A 304 -5.66 -13.62 -16.62
CA ARG A 304 -6.68 -14.09 -17.58
C ARG A 304 -6.75 -13.18 -18.80
N VAL A 305 -6.80 -11.86 -18.61
CA VAL A 305 -6.80 -10.88 -19.71
C VAL A 305 -5.52 -11.00 -20.55
N SER A 306 -4.35 -11.09 -19.92
CA SER A 306 -3.08 -11.27 -20.62
C SER A 306 -3.07 -12.54 -21.49
N SER A 307 -3.61 -13.64 -20.97
CA SER A 307 -3.75 -14.88 -21.73
C SER A 307 -4.73 -14.76 -22.90
N GLU A 308 -5.83 -14.02 -22.76
CA GLU A 308 -6.78 -13.79 -23.84
C GLU A 308 -6.20 -12.86 -24.92
N LEU A 309 -5.41 -11.85 -24.52
CA LEU A 309 -4.72 -10.94 -25.44
C LEU A 309 -3.70 -11.66 -26.34
N LEU A 310 -3.02 -12.70 -25.82
CA LEU A 310 -2.10 -13.52 -26.63
C LEU A 310 -2.81 -14.17 -27.83
N ARG A 311 -4.11 -14.45 -27.75
CA ARG A 311 -4.89 -15.00 -28.87
C ARG A 311 -5.04 -14.00 -30.02
N PHE A 312 -4.88 -12.71 -29.72
CA PHE A 312 -4.87 -11.62 -30.69
C PHE A 312 -3.45 -11.21 -31.10
N GLY A 313 -2.42 -11.94 -30.63
CA GLY A 313 -1.02 -11.57 -30.86
C GLY A 313 -0.56 -10.35 -30.06
N ILE A 314 -1.31 -9.95 -29.03
CA ILE A 314 -0.99 -8.80 -28.18
C ILE A 314 -0.32 -9.30 -26.90
N ALA A 315 0.91 -8.86 -26.66
CA ALA A 315 1.62 -9.13 -25.41
C ALA A 315 1.40 -7.94 -24.46
N ALA A 316 0.70 -8.19 -23.34
CA ALA A 316 0.52 -7.19 -22.31
C ALA A 316 1.79 -7.02 -21.46
N ASP A 317 2.15 -5.78 -21.17
CA ASP A 317 3.18 -5.45 -20.18
C ASP A 317 2.54 -5.40 -18.78
N ASP A 318 2.70 -6.46 -18.01
CA ASP A 318 2.17 -6.56 -16.65
C ASP A 318 3.16 -5.94 -15.66
N SER A 319 2.81 -4.77 -15.15
CA SER A 319 3.66 -3.97 -14.22
C SER A 319 4.01 -4.68 -12.91
N ALA A 320 3.23 -5.68 -12.50
CA ALA A 320 3.55 -6.49 -11.31
C ALA A 320 4.39 -7.74 -11.64
N GLY A 321 4.66 -8.00 -12.92
CA GLY A 321 5.54 -9.06 -13.40
C GLY A 321 5.07 -10.47 -13.09
N THR A 322 5.96 -11.43 -13.33
CA THR A 322 5.75 -12.85 -13.02
C THR A 322 6.40 -13.19 -11.68
N PRO A 323 5.66 -13.74 -10.70
CA PRO A 323 6.26 -14.18 -9.44
C PRO A 323 7.37 -15.19 -9.69
N LEU A 324 8.49 -15.07 -8.97
CA LEU A 324 9.63 -15.99 -9.13
C LEU A 324 9.19 -17.46 -9.03
N ALA A 325 8.33 -17.79 -8.08
CA ALA A 325 7.82 -19.15 -7.87
C ALA A 325 7.03 -19.72 -9.08
N ALA A 326 6.53 -18.87 -9.96
CA ALA A 326 5.82 -19.27 -11.18
C ALA A 326 6.76 -19.36 -12.41
N THR A 327 8.05 -19.03 -12.25
CA THR A 327 9.02 -19.19 -13.34
C THR A 327 9.41 -20.66 -13.52
N PRO A 328 9.78 -21.09 -14.74
CA PRO A 328 10.19 -22.47 -14.98
C PRO A 328 11.37 -22.93 -14.10
N PRO A 329 12.46 -22.17 -13.92
CA PRO A 329 13.57 -22.61 -13.05
C PRO A 329 13.15 -22.76 -11.58
N ALA A 330 12.32 -21.86 -11.05
CA ALA A 330 11.87 -21.96 -9.66
C ALA A 330 10.89 -23.12 -9.46
N THR A 331 10.01 -23.37 -10.43
CA THR A 331 9.09 -24.52 -10.39
C THR A 331 9.87 -25.83 -10.40
N LEU A 332 10.91 -25.95 -11.23
CA LEU A 332 11.81 -27.11 -11.23
C LEU A 332 12.46 -27.32 -9.86
N LEU A 333 13.03 -26.26 -9.27
CA LEU A 333 13.66 -26.33 -7.94
C LEU A 333 12.66 -26.74 -6.85
N ALA A 334 11.43 -26.23 -6.88
CA ALA A 334 10.39 -26.61 -5.94
C ALA A 334 9.99 -28.09 -6.08
N LEU A 335 9.90 -28.59 -7.32
CA LEU A 335 9.64 -30.01 -7.59
C LEU A 335 10.79 -30.91 -7.13
N LEU A 336 12.04 -30.48 -7.35
CA LEU A 336 13.25 -31.16 -6.85
C LEU A 336 13.23 -31.29 -5.32
N VAL A 337 12.97 -30.18 -4.61
CA VAL A 337 12.89 -30.18 -3.14
C VAL A 337 11.75 -31.07 -2.67
N THR A 338 10.59 -31.02 -3.33
CA THR A 338 9.43 -31.86 -2.96
C THR A 338 9.75 -33.35 -3.12
N ALA A 339 10.38 -33.73 -4.23
CA ALA A 339 10.80 -35.12 -4.47
C ALA A 339 11.86 -35.59 -3.46
N ALA A 340 12.79 -34.71 -3.07
CA ALA A 340 13.82 -35.01 -2.07
C ALA A 340 13.24 -35.20 -0.66
N LEU A 341 12.24 -34.39 -0.28
CA LEU A 341 11.59 -34.44 1.04
C LEU A 341 10.49 -35.50 1.14
N ARG A 342 10.04 -36.06 0.01
CA ARG A 342 9.02 -37.12 -0.07
C ARG A 342 9.56 -38.32 -0.85
N PRO A 343 10.60 -38.99 -0.34
CA PRO A 343 11.20 -40.12 -1.05
C PRO A 343 10.16 -41.22 -1.28
N GLY A 344 10.05 -41.68 -2.53
CA GLY A 344 9.11 -42.74 -2.94
C GLY A 344 7.70 -42.27 -3.29
N ASP A 345 7.39 -40.97 -3.21
CA ASP A 345 6.11 -40.43 -3.71
C ASP A 345 6.08 -40.43 -5.25
N PRO A 346 5.27 -41.29 -5.90
CA PRO A 346 5.24 -41.40 -7.35
C PRO A 346 4.70 -40.13 -8.03
N LEU A 347 3.85 -39.35 -7.35
CA LEU A 347 3.33 -38.09 -7.90
C LEU A 347 4.41 -37.02 -7.93
N ALA A 348 5.21 -36.91 -6.84
CA ALA A 348 6.33 -35.96 -6.78
C ALA A 348 7.39 -36.27 -7.84
N LEU A 349 7.75 -37.55 -8.00
CA LEU A 349 8.70 -38.01 -9.01
C LEU A 349 8.19 -37.80 -10.44
N LEU A 350 6.92 -38.10 -10.70
CA LEU A 350 6.31 -37.90 -12.02
C LEU A 350 6.19 -36.41 -12.37
N ALA A 351 5.82 -35.56 -11.42
CA ALA A 351 5.73 -34.12 -11.62
C ALA A 351 7.10 -33.53 -11.97
N LEU A 352 8.15 -33.93 -11.24
CA LEU A 352 9.53 -33.55 -11.55
C LEU A 352 9.96 -34.03 -12.95
N ALA A 353 9.71 -35.31 -13.28
CA ALA A 353 10.09 -35.88 -14.58
C ALA A 353 9.34 -35.28 -15.78
N LYS A 354 8.16 -34.71 -15.56
CA LYS A 354 7.36 -34.04 -16.60
C LYS A 354 7.64 -32.54 -16.72
N HIS A 355 8.51 -31.98 -15.88
CA HIS A 355 8.83 -30.56 -15.95
C HIS A 355 9.54 -30.25 -17.29
N PRO A 356 9.24 -29.12 -17.96
CA PRO A 356 9.77 -28.80 -19.28
C PRO A 356 11.26 -28.41 -19.33
N LEU A 357 11.93 -28.26 -18.18
CA LEU A 357 13.36 -27.93 -18.05
C LEU A 357 14.17 -29.13 -17.57
#